data_AF-A0A954F9I3-F1
#
_entry.id   AF-A0A954F9I3-F1
#
_cell.length_a   1.000
_cell.length_b   1.000
_cell.length_c   1.000
_cell.angle_alpha   90.00
_cell.angle_beta   90.00
_cell.angle_gamma   90.00
#
_symmetry.space_group_name_H-M   'P 1'
#
loop_
_entity.id
_entity.type
_entity.pdbx_description
1 polymer ?
#
loop_
_entity_poly.entity_id
_entity_poly.type
_entity_poly.pdbx_seq_one_letter_code
_entity_poly.pdbx_strand_id
1 'polypeptide(L)' 'MFTGIVLALVAIILIAKSKLVASGNITITVNEQKKIEVPAGGKLLNALAENQIFVSSACGGGG' A
#
# COMPACT_ATOMS: atom_id res chain seq x y z
N MET A 1 3.41 34.62 -14.43
CA MET A 1 4.73 34.17 -13.92
C MET A 1 4.62 33.44 -12.59
N PHE A 2 4.13 34.08 -11.53
CA PHE A 2 4.05 33.48 -10.18
C PHE A 2 3.30 32.14 -10.12
N THR A 3 2.10 32.06 -10.72
CA THR A 3 1.29 30.82 -10.75
C THR A 3 1.95 29.66 -11.50
N GLY A 4 2.74 29.95 -12.54
CA GLY A 4 3.48 28.93 -13.29
C GLY A 4 4.58 28.27 -12.47
N ILE A 5 5.27 29.05 -11.63
CA ILE A 5 6.32 28.54 -10.73
C ILE A 5 5.70 27.62 -9.67
N VAL A 6 4.54 28.01 -9.11
CA VAL A 6 3.82 27.20 -8.11
C VAL A 6 3.34 25.89 -8.72
N LEU A 7 2.74 25.91 -9.92
CA LEU A 7 2.30 24.68 -10.60
C LEU A 7 3.48 23.76 -10.94
N ALA A 8 4.61 24.31 -11.37
CA ALA A 8 5.82 23.53 -11.64
C ALA A 8 6.35 22.84 -10.36
N LEU A 9 6.36 23.55 -9.24
CA LEU A 9 6.81 22.99 -7.95
C LEU A 9 5.87 21.88 -7.46
N VAL A 10 4.55 22.09 -7.54
CA VAL A 10 3.56 21.08 -7.15
C VAL A 10 3.70 19.83 -8.03
N ALA A 11 3.90 19.98 -9.34
CA ALA A 11 4.11 18.85 -10.24
C ALA A 11 5.36 18.02 -9.84
N ILE A 12 6.47 18.68 -9.50
CA ILE A 12 7.68 18.00 -9.03
C ILE A 12 7.42 17.23 -7.74
N ILE A 13 6.73 17.85 -6.77
CA ILE A 13 6.40 17.20 -5.49
C ILE A 13 5.51 15.97 -5.69
N LEU A 14 4.51 16.05 -6.58
CA LEU A 14 3.61 14.92 -6.86
C LEU A 14 4.34 13.75 -7.52
N ILE A 15 5.25 14.01 -8.47
CA ILE A 15 6.08 12.97 -9.10
C ILE A 15 7.03 12.33 -8.07
N ALA A 16 7.63 13.13 -7.19
CA ALA A 16 8.45 12.61 -6.11
C ALA A 16 7.62 11.71 -5.17
N LYS A 17 6.44 12.18 -4.74
CA LYS A 17 5.54 11.41 -3.88
C LYS A 17 5.13 10.08 -4.51
N SER A 18 4.78 10.07 -5.80
CA SER A 18 4.35 8.83 -6.47
C SER A 18 5.45 7.79 -6.59
N LYS A 19 6.73 8.21 -6.54
CA LYS A 19 7.88 7.31 -6.54
C LYS A 19 8.34 6.89 -5.15
N LEU A 20 8.22 7.77 -4.16
CA LEU A 20 8.67 7.50 -2.79
C LEU A 20 7.62 6.74 -1.96
N VAL A 21 6.34 6.87 -2.29
CA VAL A 21 5.28 6.08 -1.66
C VAL A 21 5.14 4.78 -2.44
N ALA A 22 5.35 3.65 -1.76
CA ALA A 22 5.12 2.33 -2.33
C ALA A 22 3.64 2.17 -2.71
N SER A 23 3.35 2.36 -3.99
CA SER A 23 2.03 2.22 -4.60
C SER A 23 2.08 1.06 -5.58
N GLY A 24 1.31 0.01 -5.34
CA GLY A 24 1.28 -1.19 -6.19
C GLY A 24 0.94 -2.46 -5.41
N ASN A 25 0.90 -3.61 -6.11
CA ASN A 25 0.72 -4.91 -5.47
C ASN A 25 2.03 -5.36 -4.82
N ILE A 26 1.98 -5.75 -3.55
CA ILE A 26 3.09 -6.34 -2.81
C ILE A 26 2.88 -7.85 -2.71
N THR A 27 3.97 -8.60 -2.88
CA THR A 27 3.95 -10.05 -2.68
C THR A 27 4.22 -10.36 -1.21
N ILE A 28 3.24 -10.94 -0.52
CA ILE A 28 3.37 -11.44 0.84
C ILE A 28 3.62 -12.94 0.79
N THR A 29 4.69 -13.40 1.46
CA THR A 29 4.97 -14.83 1.60
C THR A 29 4.53 -15.29 2.99
N VAL A 30 3.58 -16.22 3.05
CA VAL A 30 3.08 -16.82 4.29
C VAL A 30 3.73 -18.20 4.46
N ASN A 31 4.45 -18.37 5.57
CA ASN A 31 5.13 -19.63 5.95
C ASN A 31 5.97 -20.25 4.82
N GLU A 32 6.60 -19.43 3.98
CA GLU A 32 7.45 -19.85 2.84
C GLU A 32 6.77 -20.75 1.78
N GLN A 33 5.48 -21.01 1.94
CA GLN A 33 4.71 -21.94 1.11
C GLN A 33 3.70 -21.23 0.21
N LYS A 34 3.15 -20.09 0.66
CA LYS A 34 2.08 -19.39 -0.06
C LYS A 34 2.46 -17.95 -0.34
N LYS A 35 2.55 -17.59 -1.62
CA LYS A 35 2.75 -16.22 -2.09
C LYS A 35 1.41 -15.64 -2.52
N ILE A 36 1.04 -14.49 -1.96
CA ILE A 36 -0.18 -13.75 -2.32
C ILE A 36 0.22 -12.35 -2.77
N GLU A 37 -0.37 -11.87 -3.84
CA GLU A 37 -0.20 -10.50 -4.31
C GLU A 37 -1.38 -9.67 -3.82
N VAL A 38 -1.10 -8.63 -3.02
CA VAL A 38 -2.15 -7.79 -2.42
C VAL A 38 -1.81 -6.32 -2.61
N PRO A 39 -2.80 -5.44 -2.83
CA PRO A 39 -2.55 -4.02 -2.98
C PRO A 39 -1.94 -3.42 -1.70
N ALA A 40 -0.86 -2.64 -1.86
CA ALA A 40 -0.22 -1.92 -0.77
C ALA A 40 -1.13 -0.80 -0.22
N GLY A 41 -1.06 -0.57 1.09
CA GLY A 41 -1.81 0.49 1.77
C GLY A 41 -3.10 0.04 2.48
N GLY A 42 -3.53 -1.20 2.28
CA GLY A 42 -4.60 -1.82 3.05
C GLY A 42 -4.12 -2.49 4.34
N LYS A 43 -5.06 -2.89 5.20
CA LYS A 43 -4.76 -3.66 6.43
C LYS A 43 -4.34 -5.08 6.07
N LEU A 44 -3.24 -5.55 6.66
CA LEU A 44 -2.70 -6.90 6.42
C LEU A 44 -3.74 -8.00 6.69
N LEU A 45 -4.50 -7.89 7.78
CA LEU A 45 -5.53 -8.90 8.13
C LEU A 45 -6.65 -8.99 7.09
N ASN A 46 -7.04 -7.87 6.49
CA ASN A 46 -8.05 -7.87 5.43
C ASN A 46 -7.51 -8.54 4.17
N ALA A 47 -6.27 -8.22 3.80
CA ALA A 47 -5.56 -8.81 2.66
C ALA A 47 -5.37 -10.33 2.82
N LEU A 48 -5.10 -10.81 4.04
CA LEU A 48 -5.01 -12.25 4.34
C LEU A 48 -6.39 -12.93 4.33
N ALA A 49 -7.44 -12.29 4.87
CA ALA A 49 -8.80 -12.82 4.89
C ALA A 49 -9.39 -12.97 3.46
N GLU A 50 -9.14 -12.01 2.57
CA GLU A 50 -9.51 -12.09 1.15
C GLU A 50 -8.85 -13.30 0.46
N ASN A 51 -7.64 -13.68 0.90
CA ASN A 51 -6.91 -14.86 0.41
C ASN A 51 -7.22 -16.15 1.18
N GLN A 52 -8.35 -16.19 1.90
CA GLN A 52 -8.85 -17.32 2.71
C GLN A 52 -7.91 -17.73 3.85
N ILE A 53 -7.07 -16.81 4.33
CA ILE A 53 -6.18 -17.02 5.48
C ILE A 53 -6.79 -16.29 6.67
N PHE A 54 -7.58 -17.01 7.46
CA PHE A 54 -8.29 -16.45 8.60
C PHE A 54 -7.41 -16.50 9.86
N VAL A 55 -6.85 -15.36 10.23
CA VAL A 55 -6.18 -15.20 11.53
C VAL A 55 -7.27 -14.78 12.53
N SER A 56 -7.52 -15.59 13.55
CA SER A 56 -8.43 -15.22 14.65
C SER A 56 -7.84 -14.03 15.40
N SER A 57 -8.25 -12.82 15.03
CA SER A 57 -7.78 -11.58 15.66
C SER A 57 -8.93 -10.98 16.47
N ALA A 58 -8.84 -11.07 17.79
CA ALA A 58 -9.84 -10.49 18.71
C ALA A 58 -9.91 -8.96 18.62
N CYS A 59 -8.92 -8.31 18.01
CA CYS A 59 -8.77 -6.86 17.91
C CYS A 59 -9.13 -6.29 16.51
N GLY A 60 -9.62 -7.11 15.59
CA GLY A 60 -10.20 -6.65 14.31
C GLY A 60 -9.27 -5.86 13.38
N GLY A 61 -7.95 -5.95 13.55
CA GLY A 61 -6.98 -5.24 12.72
C GLY A 61 -7.00 -3.72 12.88
N GLY A 62 -7.04 -3.23 14.11
CA GLY A 62 -6.86 -1.81 14.40
C GLY A 62 -5.45 -1.25 14.14
N GLY A 63 -4.47 -2.11 13.83
CA GLY A 63 -3.08 -1.74 13.53
C GLY A 63 -2.70 -1.91 12.06
#